data_AF-Q4THM5-F1
#
_entry.id   AF-Q4THM5-F1
#
_cell.length_a   1.000
_cell.length_b   1.000
_cell.length_c   1.000
_cell.angle_alpha   90.00
_cell.angle_beta   90.00
_cell.angle_gamma   90.00
#
_symmetry.space_group_name_H-M   'P 1'
#
loop_
_entity.id
_entity.type
_entity.pdbx_description
1 polymer ?
#
loop_
_entity_poly.entity_id
_entity_poly.type
_entity_poly.pdbx_seq_one_letter_code
_entity_poly.pdbx_strand_id
1 'polypeptide(L)'
;VLETRLSQPDCSSRGWILHGFPQNLDQARILQGSQYQPNRVYFLDLSDEVCLSRVSLRATDPVSGQRSVQSDQNQNRASSPTGAEEGPSPPGSTL
;
A
#
# COMPACT_ATOMS: atom_id res chain seq x y z
N VAL A 1 -27.88 -11.67 -3.88
CA VAL A 1 -26.55 -12.19 -3.48
C VAL A 1 -26.05 -11.53 -2.20
N LEU A 2 -25.86 -10.20 -2.16
CA LEU A 2 -25.38 -9.51 -0.95
C LEU A 2 -26.31 -9.73 0.26
N GLU A 3 -27.60 -9.44 0.11
CA GLU A 3 -28.59 -9.64 1.19
C GLU A 3 -28.67 -11.10 1.63
N THR A 4 -28.62 -12.04 0.68
CA THR A 4 -28.59 -13.48 0.95
C THR A 4 -27.39 -13.90 1.80
N ARG A 5 -26.25 -13.21 1.64
CA ARG A 5 -25.04 -13.47 2.43
C ARG A 5 -25.13 -12.84 3.81
N LEU A 6 -25.60 -11.60 3.88
CA LEU A 6 -25.73 -10.84 5.11
C LEU A 6 -26.85 -11.37 6.03
N SER A 7 -27.84 -12.07 5.48
CA SER A 7 -28.91 -12.72 6.25
C SER A 7 -28.47 -14.00 6.97
N GLN A 8 -27.24 -14.47 6.76
CA GLN A 8 -26.74 -15.68 7.40
C GLN A 8 -26.42 -15.41 8.88
N PRO A 9 -26.63 -16.41 9.77
CA PRO A 9 -26.48 -16.22 11.21
C PRO A 9 -25.06 -15.89 11.65
N ASP A 10 -24.04 -16.26 10.85
CA ASP A 10 -22.65 -15.89 11.11
C ASP A 10 -22.41 -14.38 10.95
N CYS A 11 -23.06 -13.73 9.98
CA CYS A 11 -22.97 -12.28 9.78
C CYS A 11 -23.62 -11.50 10.92
N SER A 12 -24.70 -12.02 11.53
CA SER A 12 -25.32 -11.38 12.70
C SER A 12 -24.54 -11.60 13.99
N SER A 13 -23.93 -12.77 14.17
CA SER A 13 -23.22 -13.13 15.41
C SER A 13 -21.76 -12.68 15.46
N ARG A 14 -21.04 -12.71 14.33
CA ARG A 14 -19.61 -12.36 14.23
C ARG A 14 -19.35 -11.05 13.50
N GLY A 15 -20.39 -10.46 12.90
CA GLY A 15 -20.25 -9.29 12.04
C GLY A 15 -19.81 -9.65 10.63
N TRP A 16 -19.59 -8.61 9.83
CA TRP A 16 -19.27 -8.72 8.42
C TRP A 16 -18.35 -7.57 7.98
N ILE A 17 -17.57 -7.81 6.94
CA ILE A 17 -16.74 -6.80 6.28
C ILE A 17 -17.12 -6.84 4.81
N LEU A 18 -17.50 -5.68 4.27
CA LEU A 18 -17.73 -5.51 2.84
C LEU A 18 -16.51 -4.88 2.19
N HIS A 19 -16.05 -5.49 1.11
CA HIS A 19 -15.01 -4.94 0.24
C HIS A 19 -15.57 -4.78 -1.16
N GLY A 20 -15.21 -3.70 -1.85
CA GLY A 20 -15.67 -3.45 -3.23
C GLY A 20 -17.16 -3.13 -3.37
N PHE A 21 -17.88 -2.86 -2.28
CA PHE A 21 -19.26 -2.40 -2.28
C PHE A 21 -19.48 -1.41 -1.12
N PRO A 22 -20.26 -0.33 -1.30
CA PRO A 22 -20.91 0.13 -2.53
C PRO A 22 -19.91 0.82 -3.50
N GLN A 23 -20.09 0.64 -4.82
CA GLN A 23 -19.23 1.28 -5.85
C GLN A 23 -19.85 2.53 -6.47
N ASN A 24 -21.16 2.70 -6.35
CA ASN A 24 -21.88 3.84 -6.89
C ASN A 24 -22.96 4.33 -5.91
N LEU A 25 -23.47 5.53 -6.19
CA LEU A 25 -24.39 6.23 -5.31
C LEU A 25 -25.69 5.44 -5.08
N ASP A 26 -26.20 4.77 -6.11
CA ASP A 26 -27.44 4.00 -5.99
C ASP A 26 -27.27 2.77 -5.12
N GLN A 27 -26.14 2.07 -5.22
CA GLN A 27 -25.78 0.99 -4.30
C GLN A 27 -25.64 1.50 -2.86
N ALA A 28 -25.05 2.69 -2.66
CA ALA A 28 -24.92 3.29 -1.34
C ALA A 28 -26.30 3.63 -0.74
N ARG A 29 -27.22 4.18 -1.54
CA ARG A 29 -28.61 4.43 -1.12
C ARG A 29 -29.34 3.15 -0.74
N ILE A 30 -29.19 2.09 -1.54
CA ILE A 30 -29.77 0.78 -1.24
C ILE A 30 -29.22 0.24 0.10
N LEU A 31 -27.90 0.30 0.30
CA LEU A 31 -27.27 -0.15 1.55
C LEU A 31 -27.79 0.65 2.75
N GLN A 32 -27.91 1.97 2.61
CA GLN A 32 -28.40 2.85 3.65
C GLN A 32 -29.88 2.59 3.99
N GLY A 33 -30.72 2.28 3.00
CA GLY A 33 -32.13 1.92 3.19
C GLY A 33 -32.34 0.49 3.68
N SER A 34 -31.31 -0.35 3.67
CA SER A 34 -31.38 -1.73 4.15
C SER A 34 -31.20 -1.83 5.66
N GLN A 35 -31.58 -2.98 6.24
CA GLN A 35 -31.30 -3.30 7.64
C GLN A 35 -29.81 -3.56 7.94
N TYR A 36 -28.96 -3.62 6.92
CA TYR A 36 -27.55 -3.99 7.04
C TYR A 36 -26.64 -2.75 6.99
N GLN A 37 -26.90 -1.77 7.84
CA GLN A 37 -26.05 -0.58 7.90
C GLN A 37 -24.68 -0.91 8.53
N PRO A 38 -23.57 -0.45 7.91
CA PRO A 38 -22.24 -0.64 8.48
C PRO A 38 -22.07 0.20 9.74
N ASN A 39 -21.49 -0.39 10.79
CA ASN A 39 -21.16 0.33 12.02
C ASN A 39 -20.02 1.33 11.78
N ARG A 40 -19.07 0.98 10.90
CA ARG A 40 -17.91 1.80 10.56
C ARG A 40 -17.61 1.69 9.07
N VAL A 41 -17.15 2.79 8.50
CA VAL A 41 -16.68 2.88 7.12
C VAL A 41 -15.23 3.38 7.15
N TYR A 42 -14.34 2.65 6.51
CA TYR A 42 -12.93 3.03 6.37
C TYR A 42 -12.68 3.45 4.93
N PHE A 43 -12.29 4.71 4.74
CA PHE A 43 -11.83 5.21 3.46
C PHE A 43 -10.30 5.19 3.43
N LEU A 44 -9.74 4.44 2.48
CA LEU A 44 -8.30 4.34 2.30
C LEU A 44 -7.90 5.34 1.21
N ASP A 45 -7.50 6.54 1.64
CA ASP A 45 -7.03 7.59 0.74
C ASP A 45 -5.53 7.40 0.46
N LEU A 46 -5.20 7.16 -0.81
CA LEU A 46 -3.84 6.93 -1.29
C LEU A 46 -3.71 7.54 -2.68
N SER A 47 -2.58 8.21 -2.94
CA SER A 47 -2.29 8.73 -4.27
C SER A 47 -2.08 7.61 -5.29
N ASP A 48 -2.45 7.86 -6.54
CA ASP A 48 -2.30 6.91 -7.65
C ASP A 48 -0.87 6.39 -7.79
N GLU A 49 0.13 7.26 -7.61
CA GLU A 49 1.55 6.90 -7.64
C GLU A 49 1.90 5.79 -6.61
N VAL A 50 1.36 5.89 -5.39
CA VAL A 50 1.57 4.91 -4.33
C VAL A 50 0.85 3.60 -4.66
N CYS A 51 -0.36 3.70 -5.20
CA CYS A 51 -1.13 2.54 -5.65
C CYS A 51 -0.40 1.80 -6.78
N LEU A 52 0.08 2.53 -7.79
CA LEU A 52 0.82 2.00 -8.92
C LEU A 52 2.13 1.35 -8.47
N SER A 53 2.94 2.02 -7.66
CA SER A 53 4.17 1.45 -7.10
C SER A 53 3.89 0.11 -6.40
N ARG A 54 2.89 0.07 -5.50
CA ARG A 54 2.53 -1.16 -4.76
C ARG A 54 2.01 -2.28 -5.65
N VAL A 55 1.23 -1.97 -6.68
CA VAL A 55 0.67 -2.98 -7.60
C VAL A 55 1.75 -3.50 -8.55
N SER A 56 2.61 -2.62 -9.06
CA SER A 56 3.72 -2.98 -9.96
C SER A 56 4.76 -3.88 -9.30
N LEU A 57 4.94 -3.78 -7.97
CA LEU A 57 5.84 -4.66 -7.21
C LEU A 57 5.27 -6.07 -6.98
N ARG A 58 4.02 -6.34 -7.37
CA ARG A 58 3.41 -7.67 -7.29
C ARG A 58 3.72 -8.45 -8.56
N ALA A 59 4.71 -9.33 -8.49
CA ALA A 59 4.89 -10.38 -9.49
C ALA A 59 4.13 -11.63 -9.04
N THR A 60 3.35 -12.24 -9.94
CA THR A 60 2.81 -13.58 -9.74
C THR A 60 3.59 -14.52 -10.63
N ASP A 61 4.27 -15.51 -10.04
CA ASP A 61 4.94 -16.54 -10.82
C ASP A 61 3.90 -17.29 -11.66
N PRO A 62 4.02 -17.30 -13.00
CA PRO A 62 3.03 -17.93 -13.89
C PRO A 62 2.93 -19.44 -13.70
N VAL A 63 3.91 -20.10 -13.09
CA VAL A 63 3.91 -21.57 -12.92
C VAL A 63 3.42 -21.96 -11.53
N SER A 64 3.88 -21.31 -10.46
CA SER A 64 3.48 -21.66 -9.08
C SER A 64 2.30 -20.85 -8.52
N GLY A 65 1.92 -19.73 -9.14
CA GLY A 65 0.89 -18.82 -8.63
C GLY A 65 1.29 -18.05 -7.36
N GLN A 66 2.55 -18.16 -6.92
CA GLN A 66 3.05 -17.45 -5.75
C GLN A 66 3.18 -15.96 -6.05
N ARG A 67 2.68 -15.12 -5.14
CA ARG A 67 2.80 -13.65 -5.23
C ARG A 67 4.03 -13.20 -4.45
N SER A 68 4.99 -12.64 -5.16
CA SER A 68 6.16 -11.96 -4.58
C SER A 68 5.86 -10.47 -4.43
N VAL A 69 6.22 -9.88 -3.29
CA VAL A 69 6.28 -8.42 -3.13
C VAL A 69 7.76 -8.06 -3.15
N GLN A 70 8.22 -7.46 -4.24
CA GLN A 70 9.62 -7.04 -4.30
C GLN A 70 9.82 -5.89 -3.32
N SER A 71 10.62 -6.09 -2.27
CA SER A 71 10.87 -5.07 -1.25
C SER A 71 11.90 -4.09 -1.79
N ASP A 72 11.54 -2.81 -1.89
CA ASP A 72 12.49 -1.74 -2.23
C ASP A 72 13.54 -1.59 -1.12
N GLN A 73 14.71 -2.22 -1.30
CA GLN A 73 15.91 -1.91 -0.54
C GLN A 73 16.73 -0.83 -1.27
N ASN A 74 16.23 0.40 -1.45
CA ASN A 74 17.15 1.50 -1.75
C ASN A 74 16.54 2.89 -1.51
N GLN A 75 16.54 3.36 -0.26
CA GLN A 75 16.41 4.80 -0.01
C GLN A 75 17.09 5.25 1.28
N ASN A 76 18.43 5.14 1.37
CA ASN A 76 19.25 5.95 2.30
C ASN A 76 20.78 5.94 2.12
N ARG A 77 21.36 5.74 0.92
CA ARG A 77 22.80 6.05 0.78
C ARG A 77 22.98 7.57 0.68
N ALA A 78 23.10 8.18 1.86
CA ALA A 78 23.40 9.59 2.08
C ALA A 78 24.52 10.07 1.16
N SER A 79 24.31 11.26 0.62
CA SER A 79 25.30 12.07 -0.07
C SER A 79 26.46 12.37 0.87
N SER A 80 27.68 11.97 0.52
CA SER A 80 28.91 12.59 1.05
C SER A 80 29.68 13.21 -0.10
N PRO A 81 29.74 14.55 -0.21
CA PRO A 81 30.73 15.22 -1.02
C PRO A 81 31.98 15.39 -0.14
N THR A 82 33.03 14.62 -0.41
CA THR A 82 34.36 14.97 0.10
C THR A 82 35.29 15.14 -1.09
N GLY A 83 35.19 16.33 -1.68
CA GLY A 83 36.31 16.94 -2.37
C GLY A 83 37.23 17.56 -1.32
N ALA A 84 38.47 17.10 -1.29
CA ALA A 84 39.61 17.88 -0.84
C ALA A 84 40.82 17.32 -1.59
N GLU A 85 41.04 17.88 -2.79
CA GLU A 85 42.36 17.90 -3.38
C GLU A 85 43.26 18.73 -2.46
N GLU A 86 44.34 18.14 -1.96
CA GLU A 86 45.48 18.90 -1.48
C GLU A 86 46.74 18.29 -2.10
N GLY A 87 47.32 19.03 -3.05
CA GLY A 87 48.49 18.61 -3.81
C GLY A 87 49.78 18.65 -2.98
N PRO A 88 50.83 17.94 -3.41
CA PRO A 88 52.12 18.01 -2.73
C PRO A 88 52.84 19.30 -3.13
N SER A 89 53.18 20.14 -2.14
CA SER A 89 54.14 21.22 -2.29
C SER A 89 55.34 21.05 -1.34
N PRO A 90 56.53 21.56 -1.68
CA PRO A 90 57.79 20.81 -1.55
C PRO A 90 58.74 21.46 -0.50
N PRO A 91 60.09 21.33 -0.57
CA PRO A 91 60.89 20.78 0.53
C PRO A 91 61.74 21.81 1.31
N GLY A 92 62.17 21.40 2.51
CA GLY A 92 63.42 21.86 3.14
C GLY A 92 63.31 22.91 4.25
N SER A 93 63.75 22.55 5.46
CA SER A 93 64.98 23.09 6.09
C SER A 93 65.03 22.83 7.61
N THR A 94 66.20 22.37 8.06
CA THR A 94 66.81 22.56 9.41
C THR A 94 66.19 21.72 10.54
N LEU A 95 66.92 20.83 11.23
CA LEU A 95 68.28 20.89 11.80
C LEU A 95 69.16 19.69 11.44
#